data_AF-A0A1D3FVD3-F1
#
_entry.id   AF-A0A1D3FVD3-F1
#
_cell.length_a   1.000
_cell.length_b   1.000
_cell.length_c   1.000
_cell.angle_alpha   90.00
_cell.angle_beta   90.00
_cell.angle_gamma   90.00
#
_symmetry.space_group_name_H-M   'P 1'
#
loop_
_entity.id
_entity.type
_entity.pdbx_description
1 polymer ?
#
loop_
_entity_poly.entity_id
_entity_poly.type
_entity_poly.pdbx_seq_one_letter_code
_entity_poly.pdbx_strand_id
1 'polypeptide(L)'
;MNNPDLPYRQALERLSQKQYYNFTEVRRLLTEAASADHPAAAFKLAKHLMNADSPHQDREQGMEMLRIAAEQGHPYARYNLAYIQELEGAPRKP
;
A
#
# COMPACT_ATOMS: atom_id res chain seq x y z
N MET A 1 -10.64 -21.76 -3.77
CA MET A 1 -9.97 -20.81 -4.68
C MET A 1 -10.00 -19.45 -4.00
N ASN A 2 -8.86 -18.97 -3.52
CA ASN A 2 -8.75 -17.63 -2.91
C ASN A 2 -8.75 -16.63 -4.08
N ASN A 3 -9.80 -15.82 -4.22
CA ASN A 3 -9.91 -14.84 -5.31
C ASN A 3 -9.50 -13.46 -4.77
N PRO A 4 -8.23 -13.03 -4.94
CA PRO A 4 -7.75 -11.76 -4.40
C PRO A 4 -8.45 -10.53 -4.98
N ASP A 5 -9.08 -10.66 -6.15
CA ASP A 5 -9.76 -9.55 -6.81
C ASP A 5 -11.03 -9.12 -6.06
N LEU A 6 -11.72 -10.05 -5.40
CA LEU A 6 -12.95 -9.74 -4.69
C LEU A 6 -12.72 -8.74 -3.53
N PRO A 7 -11.83 -9.02 -2.57
CA PRO A 7 -11.56 -8.07 -1.50
C PRO A 7 -10.95 -6.77 -2.04
N TYR A 8 -10.12 -6.83 -3.09
CA TYR A 8 -9.59 -5.62 -3.73
C TYR A 8 -10.68 -4.74 -4.35
N ARG A 9 -11.64 -5.33 -5.08
CA ARG A 9 -12.78 -4.61 -5.67
C ARG A 9 -13.68 -4.00 -4.59
N GLN A 10 -13.93 -4.74 -3.52
CA GLN A 10 -14.69 -4.21 -2.37
C GLN A 10 -13.96 -3.02 -1.73
N ALA A 11 -12.63 -3.11 -1.56
CA ALA A 11 -11.84 -1.99 -1.05
C ALA A 11 -11.97 -0.75 -1.95
N LEU A 12 -11.89 -0.94 -3.28
CA LEU A 12 -12.05 0.14 -4.25
C LEU A 12 -13.45 0.77 -4.20
N GLU A 13 -14.49 -0.04 -4.09
CA GLU A 13 -15.86 0.44 -3.98
C GLU A 13 -16.03 1.31 -2.74
N ARG A 14 -15.55 0.85 -1.58
CA ARG A 14 -15.60 1.65 -0.34
C ARG A 14 -14.81 2.94 -0.46
N LEU A 15 -13.60 2.91 -1.02
CA LEU A 15 -12.81 4.11 -1.29
C LEU A 15 -13.50 5.11 -2.23
N SER A 16 -14.35 4.62 -3.14
CA SER A 16 -15.11 5.47 -4.08
C SER A 16 -16.34 6.13 -3.46
N GLN A 17 -16.85 5.60 -2.33
CA GLN A 17 -17.98 6.18 -1.63
C GLN A 17 -17.53 7.50 -0.97
N LYS A 18 -18.01 8.62 -1.51
CA LYS A 18 -17.64 10.01 -1.15
C LYS A 18 -17.93 10.40 0.30
N GLN A 19 -18.53 9.52 1.10
CA GLN A 19 -19.00 9.79 2.45
C GLN A 19 -18.29 8.82 3.41
N TYR A 20 -17.13 9.24 3.92
CA TYR A 20 -16.37 8.60 5.01
C TYR A 20 -16.27 7.06 4.92
N TYR A 21 -15.39 6.56 4.06
CA TYR A 21 -15.03 5.14 4.12
C TYR A 21 -14.37 4.81 5.45
N ASN A 22 -14.76 3.68 6.05
CA ASN A 22 -14.10 3.19 7.26
C ASN A 22 -12.71 2.66 6.88
N PHE A 23 -11.66 3.39 7.27
CA PHE A 23 -10.29 3.02 6.97
C PHE A 23 -9.93 1.63 7.50
N THR A 24 -10.49 1.21 8.64
CA THR A 24 -10.25 -0.13 9.21
C THR A 24 -10.72 -1.24 8.28
N GLU A 25 -11.87 -1.07 7.63
CA GLU A 25 -12.42 -2.06 6.73
C GLU A 25 -11.68 -2.10 5.40
N VAL A 26 -11.36 -0.92 4.84
CA VAL A 26 -10.51 -0.81 3.65
C VAL A 26 -9.15 -1.46 3.91
N ARG A 27 -8.54 -1.19 5.07
CA ARG A 27 -7.27 -1.80 5.47
C ARG A 27 -7.37 -3.31 5.51
N ARG A 28 -8.42 -3.87 6.13
CA ARG A 28 -8.64 -5.32 6.19
C ARG A 28 -8.73 -5.94 4.79
N LEU A 29 -9.54 -5.35 3.92
CA LEU A 29 -9.76 -5.84 2.56
C LEU A 29 -8.48 -5.77 1.71
N LEU A 30 -7.73 -4.67 1.82
CA LEU A 30 -6.45 -4.54 1.12
C LEU A 30 -5.40 -5.53 1.64
N THR A 31 -5.34 -5.76 2.96
CA THR A 31 -4.46 -6.78 3.55
C THR A 31 -4.81 -8.17 3.04
N GLU A 32 -6.09 -8.53 3.02
CA GLU A 32 -6.56 -9.83 2.52
C GLU A 32 -6.16 -10.05 1.06
N ALA A 33 -6.37 -9.06 0.20
CA ALA A 33 -5.96 -9.12 -1.20
C ALA A 33 -4.42 -9.16 -1.35
N ALA A 34 -3.69 -8.35 -0.58
CA ALA A 34 -2.22 -8.32 -0.63
C ALA A 34 -1.60 -9.65 -0.19
N SER A 35 -2.14 -10.28 0.85
CA SER A 35 -1.72 -11.62 1.32
C SER A 35 -2.02 -12.74 0.32
N ALA A 36 -2.84 -12.48 -0.69
CA ALA A 36 -3.14 -13.38 -1.80
C ALA A 36 -2.45 -12.93 -3.10
N ASP A 37 -1.25 -12.36 -2.99
CA ASP A 37 -0.37 -11.94 -4.10
C ASP A 37 -0.99 -10.91 -5.06
N HIS A 38 -1.79 -9.97 -4.53
CA HIS A 38 -2.35 -8.87 -5.32
C HIS A 38 -1.48 -7.60 -5.24
N PRO A 39 -0.59 -7.34 -6.23
CA PRO A 39 0.37 -6.22 -6.18
C PRO A 39 -0.29 -4.85 -6.03
N ALA A 40 -1.41 -4.63 -6.72
CA ALA A 40 -2.12 -3.34 -6.62
C ALA A 40 -2.77 -3.13 -5.23
N ALA A 41 -3.15 -4.20 -4.53
CA ALA A 41 -3.70 -4.11 -3.18
C ALA A 41 -2.59 -3.77 -2.18
N ALA A 42 -1.45 -4.46 -2.29
CA ALA A 42 -0.25 -4.16 -1.50
C ALA A 42 0.19 -2.71 -1.71
N PHE A 43 0.24 -2.22 -2.96
CA PHE A 43 0.57 -0.83 -3.24
C PHE A 43 -0.44 0.18 -2.63
N LYS A 44 -1.74 -0.10 -2.72
CA LYS A 44 -2.75 0.78 -2.10
C LYS A 44 -2.63 0.80 -0.58
N LEU A 45 -2.42 -0.36 0.03
CA LEU A 45 -2.22 -0.48 1.47
C LEU A 45 -0.99 0.32 1.90
N ALA A 46 0.13 0.17 1.18
CA ALA A 46 1.34 0.94 1.39
C ALA A 46 1.08 2.45 1.38
N LYS A 47 0.39 2.96 0.35
CA LYS A 47 0.08 4.39 0.24
C LYS A 47 -0.71 4.95 1.42
N HIS A 48 -1.65 4.18 1.96
CA HIS A 48 -2.43 4.63 3.11
C HIS A 48 -1.63 4.57 4.41
N LEU A 49 -0.85 3.51 4.60
CA LEU A 49 -0.03 3.31 5.79
C LEU A 49 1.15 4.29 5.86
N MET A 50 1.68 4.74 4.72
CA MET A 50 2.80 5.68 4.63
C MET A 50 2.38 7.15 4.62
N ASN A 51 1.12 7.48 4.94
CA ASN A 51 0.72 8.87 5.08
C ASN A 51 1.52 9.58 6.18
N ALA A 52 1.70 10.90 6.04
CA ALA A 52 2.52 11.69 6.98
C ALA A 52 1.99 11.62 8.41
N ASP A 53 0.67 11.54 8.57
CA ASP A 53 -0.01 11.47 9.87
C ASP A 53 -0.06 10.05 10.45
N SER A 54 0.38 9.04 9.70
CA SER A 54 0.36 7.65 10.18
C SER A 54 1.40 7.43 11.28
N PRO A 55 1.08 6.63 12.32
CA PRO A 55 2.05 6.19 13.32
C PRO A 55 3.28 5.53 12.68
N HIS A 56 4.43 5.59 13.38
CA HIS A 56 5.68 5.00 12.88
C HIS A 56 5.53 3.52 12.51
N GLN A 57 4.83 2.73 13.33
CA GLN A 57 4.60 1.31 13.04
C GLN A 57 3.82 1.08 11.75
N ASP A 58 2.82 1.91 11.46
CA ASP A 58 2.08 1.82 10.21
C ASP A 58 2.98 2.18 9.03
N ARG A 59 3.83 3.20 9.14
CA ARG A 59 4.76 3.56 8.06
C ARG A 59 5.75 2.46 7.72
N GLU A 60 6.30 1.78 8.73
CA GLU A 60 7.16 0.59 8.55
C GLU A 60 6.42 -0.53 7.80
N GLN A 61 5.19 -0.84 8.24
CA GLN A 61 4.36 -1.81 7.54
C GLN A 61 4.05 -1.36 6.10
N GLY A 62 3.84 -0.07 5.88
CA GLY A 62 3.60 0.51 4.58
C GLY A 62 4.80 0.35 3.64
N MET A 63 6.02 0.56 4.14
CA MET A 63 7.25 0.29 3.38
C MET A 63 7.38 -1.17 2.97
N GLU A 64 7.05 -2.10 3.87
CA GLU A 64 7.07 -3.53 3.55
C GLU A 64 6.04 -3.89 2.47
N MET A 65 4.82 -3.35 2.55
CA MET A 65 3.82 -3.55 1.50
C MET A 65 4.24 -2.93 0.16
N LEU A 66 4.96 -1.81 0.19
CA LEU A 66 5.51 -1.18 -1.01
C LEU A 66 6.56 -2.06 -1.66
N ARG A 67 7.45 -2.65 -0.86
CA ARG A 67 8.48 -3.61 -1.30
C ARG A 67 7.84 -4.83 -1.95
N ILE A 68 6.87 -5.46 -1.29
CA ILE A 68 6.13 -6.62 -1.84
C ILE A 68 5.47 -6.27 -3.18
N ALA A 69 4.77 -5.14 -3.25
CA ALA A 69 4.14 -4.70 -4.50
C ALA A 69 5.18 -4.49 -5.62
N ALA A 70 6.35 -3.93 -5.29
CA ALA A 70 7.43 -3.72 -6.26
C ALA A 70 8.02 -5.04 -6.77
N GLU A 71 8.25 -6.00 -5.89
CA GLU A 71 8.76 -7.35 -6.20
C GLU A 71 7.79 -8.16 -7.07
N GLN A 72 6.49 -8.01 -6.82
CA GLN A 72 5.42 -8.58 -7.65
C GLN A 72 5.21 -7.80 -8.96
N GLY A 73 6.03 -6.78 -9.25
CA GLY A 73 6.06 -6.09 -10.54
C GLY A 73 5.14 -4.86 -10.66
N HIS A 74 4.56 -4.35 -9.57
CA HIS A 74 3.71 -3.16 -9.62
C HIS A 74 4.52 -1.92 -10.05
N PRO A 75 4.19 -1.26 -11.18
CA PRO A 75 5.05 -0.23 -11.78
C PRO A 75 5.21 1.00 -10.87
N TYR A 76 4.13 1.47 -10.25
CA TYR A 76 4.21 2.61 -9.32
C TYR A 76 4.91 2.25 -8.01
N ALA A 77 4.87 0.98 -7.60
CA ALA A 77 5.56 0.57 -6.37
C ALA A 77 7.07 0.54 -6.61
N ARG A 78 7.50 0.00 -7.76
CA ARG A 78 8.90 0.02 -8.19
C ARG A 78 9.45 1.44 -8.30
N TYR A 79 8.68 2.34 -8.93
CA TYR A 79 9.06 3.75 -9.03
C TYR A 79 9.17 4.41 -7.65
N ASN A 80 8.15 4.25 -6.79
CA ASN A 80 8.16 4.86 -5.46
C ASN A 80 9.29 4.31 -4.58
N LEU A 81 9.55 3.00 -4.63
CA LEU A 81 10.63 2.37 -3.88
C LEU A 81 12.00 2.91 -4.32
N ALA A 82 12.22 3.01 -5.64
CA ALA A 82 13.46 3.59 -6.17
C ALA A 82 13.63 5.07 -5.75
N TYR A 83 12.54 5.85 -5.79
CA TYR A 83 12.55 7.24 -5.34
C TYR A 83 12.89 7.38 -3.84
N ILE A 84 12.34 6.51 -2.98
CA ILE A 84 12.64 6.51 -1.55
C ILE A 84 14.11 6.12 -1.30
N GLN A 85 14.60 5.09 -1.98
CA GLN A 85 16.00 4.65 -1.88
C GLN A 85 16.98 5.75 -2.32
N GLU A 86 16.65 6.49 -3.38
CA GLU A 86 17.42 7.65 -3.82
C GLU A 86 17.44 8.75 -2.75
N LEU A 87 16.29 9.05 -2.12
CA LEU A 87 16.23 10.04 -1.05
C LEU A 87 17.00 9.63 0.21
N GLU A 88 17.02 8.33 0.54
CA GLU A 88 17.75 7.79 1.69
C GLU A 88 19.27 7.70 1.43
N GLY A 89 19.66 7.39 0.19
CA GLY A 89 21.05 7.33 -0.27
C GLY A 89 21.65 8.70 -0.59
N ALA A 90 20.80 9.71 -0.87
CA ALA A 90 21.24 11.08 -1.07
C ALA A 90 21.83 11.63 0.26
N PRO A 91 22.97 12.34 0.21
CA PRO A 91 23.51 12.98 1.39
C PRO A 91 22.45 13.93 1.95
N ARG A 92 22.04 13.72 3.21
CA ARG A 92 21.25 14.73 3.94
C ARG A 92 22.00 16.04 3.83
N LYS A 93 21.43 17.01 3.10
CA LYS A 93 22.01 18.35 3.05
C LYS A 93 22.11 18.87 4.49
N PRO A 94 23.27 19.40 4.90
CA PRO A 94 23.48 19.92 6.25
C PRO A 94 22.54 21.09 6.56
#